data_AF-A0A914UZI5-F1
#
_entry.id   AF-A0A914UZI5-F1
#
_cell.length_a   1.000
_cell.length_b   1.000
_cell.length_c   1.000
_cell.angle_alpha   90.00
_cell.angle_beta   90.00
_cell.angle_gamma   90.00
#
_symmetry.space_group_name_H-M   'P 1'
#
loop_
_entity.id
_entity.type
_entity.pdbx_description
1 polymer ?
#
loop_
_entity_poly.entity_id
_entity_poly.type
_entity_poly.pdbx_seq_one_letter_code
_entity_poly.pdbx_strand_id
1 'polypeptide(L)'
;VVAVEHRDRSACWTYTLEKDAEGNYQEKPIIMRQLEPDEKEFKLRNPQLHKRVSECVKALHLMEEMNLGQCGSAEQKLRGSKIILGQDFDWTQFKGRLDISRAAVAGHSFGGATAIASTAISNDFQAAVVLDGWMMPIEWDLYAKAQQPLLFINAGVWQWTDNVKRMLKFDKLVAERLMVTFRNVVHQSFTDFTYPCKGFVGKKMGFQGETE
;
A
#
# COMPACT_ATOMS: atom_id res chain seq x y z
N VAL A 1 1.80 -11.42 5.54
CA VAL A 1 1.72 -10.17 4.73
C VAL A 1 0.29 -10.03 4.25
N VAL A 2 -0.27 -8.83 4.31
CA VAL A 2 -1.62 -8.52 3.78
C VAL A 2 -1.43 -7.48 2.68
N ALA A 3 -1.69 -7.87 1.43
CA ALA A 3 -1.58 -6.98 0.28
C ALA A 3 -2.96 -6.38 -0.03
N VAL A 4 -3.14 -5.09 0.26
CA VAL A 4 -4.40 -4.39 0.05
C VAL A 4 -4.56 -4.02 -1.43
N GLU A 5 -5.65 -4.47 -2.04
CA GLU A 5 -6.07 -3.97 -3.35
C GLU A 5 -6.91 -2.69 -3.15
N HIS A 6 -6.36 -1.55 -3.50
CA HIS A 6 -6.98 -0.25 -3.20
C HIS A 6 -8.18 0.07 -4.10
N ARG A 7 -9.26 0.61 -3.53
CA ARG A 7 -10.48 1.00 -4.28
C ARG A 7 -10.55 2.49 -4.57
N ASP A 8 -9.44 3.20 -4.40
CA ASP A 8 -9.27 4.63 -4.66
C ASP A 8 -9.20 5.00 -6.15
N ARG A 9 -9.38 4.01 -7.04
CA ARG A 9 -9.21 4.15 -8.50
C ARG A 9 -7.77 4.45 -8.92
N SER A 10 -6.78 4.10 -8.09
CA SER A 10 -5.36 4.07 -8.49
C SER A 10 -4.93 2.73 -9.09
N ALA A 11 -5.60 1.64 -8.72
CA ALA A 11 -5.41 0.33 -9.34
C ALA A 11 -5.80 0.38 -10.82
N CYS A 12 -5.03 -0.29 -11.69
CA CYS A 12 -5.33 -0.39 -13.12
C CYS A 12 -6.74 -0.94 -13.37
N TRP A 13 -7.13 -1.93 -12.58
CA TRP A 13 -8.48 -2.48 -12.52
C TRP A 13 -8.72 -3.09 -11.13
N THR A 14 -9.95 -2.98 -10.64
CA THR A 14 -10.41 -3.64 -9.41
C THR A 14 -11.94 -3.73 -9.43
N TYR A 15 -12.57 -4.31 -8.41
CA TYR A 15 -14.02 -4.51 -8.36
C TYR A 15 -14.59 -4.50 -6.94
N THR A 16 -15.91 -4.31 -6.83
CA THR A 16 -16.69 -4.65 -5.64
C THR A 16 -17.61 -5.82 -5.93
N LEU A 17 -17.97 -6.59 -4.91
CA LEU A 17 -18.98 -7.63 -5.02
C LEU A 17 -20.32 -7.11 -4.54
N GLU A 18 -21.29 -7.03 -5.43
CA GLU A 18 -22.68 -6.66 -5.12
C GLU A 18 -23.57 -7.90 -5.28
N LYS A 19 -24.67 -7.99 -4.53
CA LYS A 19 -25.64 -9.07 -4.72
C LYS A 19 -26.64 -8.69 -5.79
N ASP A 20 -26.93 -9.60 -6.71
CA ASP A 20 -28.05 -9.47 -7.65
C ASP A 20 -29.40 -9.74 -6.97
N ALA A 21 -30.49 -9.64 -7.74
CA ALA A 21 -31.85 -9.85 -7.24
C ALA A 21 -32.06 -11.29 -6.75
N GLU A 22 -31.28 -12.23 -7.28
CA GLU A 22 -31.25 -13.65 -6.96
C GLU A 22 -30.33 -13.97 -5.77
N GLY A 23 -29.60 -12.98 -5.25
CA GLY A 23 -28.72 -13.08 -4.10
C GLY A 23 -27.30 -13.58 -4.38
N ASN A 24 -26.94 -13.78 -5.66
CA ASN A 24 -25.61 -14.16 -6.11
C ASN A 24 -24.69 -12.94 -6.14
N TYR A 25 -23.40 -13.16 -5.85
CA TYR A 25 -22.40 -12.09 -5.92
C TYR A 25 -21.98 -11.85 -7.38
N GLN A 26 -22.09 -10.60 -7.83
CA GLN A 26 -21.64 -10.12 -9.12
C GLN A 26 -20.52 -9.08 -8.95
N GLU A 27 -19.51 -9.16 -9.82
CA GLU A 27 -18.42 -8.20 -9.86
C GLU A 27 -18.87 -6.89 -10.51
N LYS A 28 -18.66 -5.78 -9.80
CA LYS A 28 -18.84 -4.44 -10.34
C LYS A 28 -17.48 -3.77 -10.51
N PRO A 29 -17.06 -3.49 -11.76
CA PRO A 29 -15.73 -2.99 -12.03
C PRO A 29 -15.55 -1.55 -11.52
N ILE A 30 -14.37 -1.28 -10.99
CA ILE A 30 -13.86 0.03 -10.60
C ILE A 30 -12.63 0.30 -11.46
N ILE A 31 -12.80 1.17 -12.44
CA ILE A 31 -11.75 1.50 -13.41
C ILE A 31 -10.85 2.61 -12.87
N MET A 32 -9.56 2.49 -13.15
CA MET A 32 -8.53 3.49 -12.85
C MET A 32 -9.01 4.88 -13.28
N ARG A 33 -8.80 5.87 -12.41
CA ARG A 33 -9.04 7.27 -12.73
C ARG A 33 -7.76 7.88 -13.28
N GLN A 34 -7.79 8.24 -14.55
CA GLN A 34 -6.73 9.03 -15.18
C GLN A 34 -6.82 10.49 -14.73
N LEU A 35 -5.68 11.18 -14.80
CA LEU A 35 -5.60 12.60 -14.54
C LEU A 35 -6.06 13.35 -15.79
N GLU A 36 -7.04 14.25 -15.65
CA GLU A 36 -7.46 15.10 -16.77
C GLU A 36 -6.41 16.19 -17.06
N PRO A 37 -6.27 16.67 -18.31
CA PRO A 37 -5.20 17.59 -18.71
C PRO A 37 -5.04 18.85 -17.83
N ASP A 38 -6.16 19.42 -17.35
CA ASP A 38 -6.17 20.64 -16.53
C ASP A 38 -6.38 20.37 -15.02
N GLU A 39 -6.48 19.09 -14.62
CA GLU A 39 -6.66 18.73 -13.21
C GLU A 39 -5.34 18.84 -12.45
N LYS A 40 -5.36 19.59 -11.34
CA LYS A 40 -4.19 19.65 -10.45
C LYS A 40 -3.96 18.27 -9.84
N GLU A 41 -2.83 17.65 -10.16
CA GLU A 41 -2.53 16.28 -9.76
C GLU A 41 -2.69 16.05 -8.25
N PHE A 42 -2.20 16.96 -7.42
CA PHE A 42 -2.36 16.87 -5.97
C PHE A 42 -3.84 16.81 -5.52
N LYS A 43 -4.75 17.55 -6.18
CA LYS A 43 -6.19 17.53 -5.86
C LYS A 43 -6.83 16.16 -6.12
N LEU A 44 -6.28 15.38 -7.05
CA LEU A 44 -6.71 14.01 -7.31
C LEU A 44 -6.03 13.03 -6.37
N ARG A 45 -4.70 13.12 -6.24
CA ARG A 45 -3.88 12.09 -5.56
C ARG A 45 -3.95 12.16 -4.05
N ASN A 46 -4.13 13.34 -3.46
CA ASN A 46 -4.21 13.46 -2.00
C ASN A 46 -5.49 12.80 -1.43
N PRO A 47 -6.70 13.02 -1.98
CA PRO A 47 -7.88 12.24 -1.55
C PRO A 47 -7.72 10.73 -1.76
N GLN A 48 -7.04 10.32 -2.85
CA GLN A 48 -6.69 8.91 -3.07
C GLN A 48 -5.78 8.36 -1.96
N LEU A 49 -4.75 9.11 -1.56
CA LEU A 49 -3.86 8.77 -0.45
C LEU A 49 -4.65 8.53 0.85
N HIS A 50 -5.54 9.43 1.23
CA HIS A 50 -6.34 9.26 2.45
C HIS A 50 -7.26 8.03 2.40
N LYS A 51 -7.85 7.75 1.22
CA LYS A 51 -8.63 6.52 1.03
C LYS A 51 -7.76 5.27 1.20
N ARG A 52 -6.56 5.26 0.60
CA ARG A 52 -5.59 4.16 0.75
C ARG A 52 -5.19 3.95 2.20
N VAL A 53 -4.93 5.02 2.95
CA VAL A 53 -4.64 4.95 4.39
C VAL A 53 -5.81 4.33 5.15
N SER A 54 -7.05 4.77 4.90
CA SER A 54 -8.23 4.19 5.52
C SER A 54 -8.37 2.69 5.22
N GLU A 55 -8.07 2.27 4.00
CA GLU A 55 -8.08 0.86 3.60
C GLU A 55 -6.99 0.06 4.32
N CYS A 56 -5.77 0.59 4.47
CA CYS A 56 -4.71 -0.05 5.25
C CYS A 56 -5.06 -0.21 6.73
N VAL A 57 -5.62 0.83 7.36
CA VAL A 57 -6.07 0.77 8.77
C VAL A 57 -7.20 -0.27 8.93
N LYS A 58 -8.18 -0.28 8.02
CA LYS A 58 -9.23 -1.30 8.02
C LYS A 58 -8.68 -2.72 7.84
N ALA A 59 -7.67 -2.89 6.99
CA ALA A 59 -7.01 -4.18 6.82
C ALA A 59 -6.31 -4.64 8.10
N LEU A 60 -5.68 -3.73 8.85
CA LEU A 60 -5.08 -4.04 10.15
C LEU A 60 -6.14 -4.46 11.17
N HIS A 61 -7.25 -3.71 11.30
CA HIS A 61 -8.37 -4.09 12.17
C HIS A 61 -8.97 -5.45 11.78
N LEU A 62 -9.04 -5.77 10.49
CA LEU A 62 -9.45 -7.11 10.05
C LEU A 62 -8.50 -8.20 10.56
N MET A 63 -7.19 -7.96 10.54
CA MET A 63 -6.22 -8.90 11.10
C MET A 63 -6.34 -9.04 12.62
N GLU A 64 -6.69 -7.97 13.33
CA GLU A 64 -7.02 -8.01 14.76
C GLU A 64 -8.25 -8.87 15.04
N GLU A 65 -9.34 -8.66 14.28
CA GLU A 65 -10.54 -9.47 14.36
C GLU A 65 -10.22 -10.95 14.08
N MET A 66 -9.40 -11.25 13.06
CA MET A 66 -8.93 -12.61 12.78
C MET A 66 -8.13 -13.19 13.95
N ASN A 67 -7.21 -12.42 14.53
CA ASN A 67 -6.39 -12.85 15.67
C ASN A 67 -7.24 -13.15 16.91
N LEU A 68 -8.29 -12.36 17.15
CA LEU A 68 -9.25 -12.58 18.24
C LEU A 68 -10.20 -13.76 17.97
N GLY A 69 -10.13 -14.39 16.78
CA GLY A 69 -11.05 -15.44 16.35
C GLY A 69 -12.47 -14.90 16.12
N GLN A 70 -12.59 -13.62 15.74
CA GLN A 70 -13.85 -12.94 15.44
C GLN A 70 -14.23 -13.03 13.95
N CYS A 71 -13.28 -13.35 13.07
CA CYS A 71 -13.56 -13.70 11.68
C CYS A 71 -13.85 -15.20 11.52
N GLY A 72 -14.86 -15.54 10.72
CA GLY A 72 -15.25 -16.92 10.39
C GLY A 72 -16.17 -16.95 9.17
N SER A 73 -16.56 -18.15 8.73
CA SER A 73 -17.53 -18.30 7.64
C SER A 73 -18.85 -17.61 8.01
N ALA A 74 -19.57 -17.11 7.01
CA ALA A 74 -20.77 -16.28 7.19
C ALA A 74 -21.88 -16.92 8.06
N GLU A 75 -21.79 -18.23 8.28
CA GLU A 75 -22.74 -19.06 9.03
C GLU A 75 -22.38 -19.20 10.52
N GLN A 76 -21.17 -18.81 10.95
CA GLN A 76 -20.66 -19.08 12.30
C GLN A 76 -20.64 -17.89 13.28
N LYS A 77 -21.00 -16.64 12.93
CA LYS A 77 -21.03 -15.53 13.93
C LYS A 77 -21.90 -14.29 13.64
N LEU A 78 -22.24 -13.58 14.73
CA LEU A 78 -23.10 -12.38 14.86
C LEU A 78 -22.40 -11.00 14.74
N ARG A 79 -21.06 -10.89 14.79
CA ARG A 79 -20.30 -9.61 14.82
C ARG A 79 -18.93 -9.75 14.14
N GLY A 80 -18.44 -8.67 13.53
CA GLY A 80 -17.13 -8.58 12.85
C GLY A 80 -17.24 -8.44 11.32
N SER A 81 -16.10 -8.33 10.64
CA SER A 81 -16.02 -8.23 9.18
C SER A 81 -16.45 -9.52 8.48
N LYS A 82 -17.25 -9.40 7.41
CA LYS A 82 -17.70 -10.54 6.61
C LYS A 82 -16.68 -10.89 5.53
N ILE A 83 -16.18 -12.12 5.56
CA ILE A 83 -15.36 -12.68 4.47
C ILE A 83 -16.30 -13.15 3.36
N ILE A 84 -16.16 -12.60 2.16
CA ILE A 84 -17.04 -12.91 1.02
C ILE A 84 -16.44 -14.00 0.14
N LEU A 85 -15.12 -13.99 -0.08
CA LEU A 85 -14.39 -14.96 -0.90
C LEU A 85 -13.46 -15.84 -0.06
N GLY A 86 -13.17 -17.06 -0.52
CA GLY A 86 -12.28 -18.00 0.16
C GLY A 86 -12.95 -18.74 1.32
N GLN A 87 -14.21 -19.18 1.15
CA GLN A 87 -14.94 -19.95 2.19
C GLN A 87 -14.34 -21.36 2.40
N ASP A 88 -13.57 -21.84 1.44
CA ASP A 88 -12.80 -23.09 1.47
C ASP A 88 -11.50 -22.98 2.28
N PHE A 89 -11.09 -21.76 2.65
CA PHE A 89 -9.94 -21.50 3.49
C PHE A 89 -10.33 -21.45 4.98
N ASP A 90 -9.63 -22.19 5.83
CA ASP A 90 -9.84 -22.12 7.28
C ASP A 90 -9.23 -20.82 7.85
N TRP A 91 -10.04 -19.78 7.97
CA TRP A 91 -9.64 -18.50 8.56
C TRP A 91 -9.42 -18.57 10.08
N THR A 92 -9.94 -19.59 10.77
CA THR A 92 -9.81 -19.71 12.22
C THR A 92 -8.38 -20.04 12.65
N GLN A 93 -7.56 -20.55 11.72
CA GLN A 93 -6.15 -20.84 11.95
C GLN A 93 -5.31 -19.63 12.39
N PHE A 94 -5.79 -18.40 12.15
CA PHE A 94 -5.12 -17.17 12.56
C PHE A 94 -5.35 -16.80 14.03
N LYS A 95 -6.30 -17.43 14.72
CA LYS A 95 -6.65 -17.12 16.10
C LYS A 95 -5.44 -17.29 17.03
N GLY A 96 -5.06 -16.21 17.70
CA GLY A 96 -3.94 -16.16 18.64
C GLY A 96 -2.56 -16.38 17.99
N ARG A 97 -2.46 -16.24 16.67
CA ARG A 97 -1.21 -16.47 15.91
C ARG A 97 -0.60 -15.20 15.30
N LEU A 98 -1.23 -14.05 15.48
CA LEU A 98 -0.76 -12.77 14.94
C LEU A 98 -0.27 -11.87 16.07
N ASP A 99 0.96 -11.38 15.95
CA ASP A 99 1.48 -10.32 16.80
C ASP A 99 1.13 -8.95 16.21
N ILE A 100 -0.08 -8.47 16.54
CA ILE A 100 -0.59 -7.18 16.09
C ILE A 100 0.26 -6.02 16.62
N SER A 101 0.84 -6.17 17.82
CA SER A 101 1.64 -5.12 18.48
C SER A 101 2.90 -4.73 17.70
N ARG A 102 3.28 -5.56 16.72
CA ARG A 102 4.44 -5.35 15.84
C ARG A 102 4.06 -5.14 14.37
N ALA A 103 2.84 -4.70 14.09
CA ALA A 103 2.40 -4.41 12.74
C ALA A 103 3.26 -3.33 12.06
N ALA A 104 3.63 -3.56 10.81
CA ALA A 104 4.34 -2.60 9.96
C ALA A 104 3.62 -2.45 8.63
N VAL A 105 3.73 -1.28 8.01
CA VAL A 105 3.15 -1.00 6.70
C VAL A 105 4.26 -0.79 5.68
N ALA A 106 4.11 -1.39 4.50
CA ALA A 106 5.06 -1.25 3.42
C ALA A 106 4.33 -0.94 2.12
N GLY A 107 4.98 -0.19 1.24
CA GLY A 107 4.41 0.04 -0.07
C GLY A 107 5.40 0.60 -1.08
N HIS A 108 5.09 0.34 -2.35
CA HIS A 108 5.87 0.78 -3.49
C HIS A 108 5.28 2.01 -4.16
N SER A 109 6.10 2.98 -4.55
CA SER A 109 5.67 4.18 -5.30
C SER A 109 4.57 4.95 -4.55
N PHE A 110 3.35 5.01 -5.08
CA PHE A 110 2.20 5.58 -4.37
C PHE A 110 1.87 4.82 -3.06
N GLY A 111 2.13 3.51 -3.03
CA GLY A 111 2.10 2.71 -1.80
C GLY A 111 3.13 3.16 -0.77
N GLY A 112 4.27 3.71 -1.20
CA GLY A 112 5.28 4.26 -0.28
C GLY A 112 4.78 5.50 0.45
N ALA A 113 4.11 6.42 -0.28
CA ALA A 113 3.40 7.52 0.35
C ALA A 113 2.27 7.05 1.27
N THR A 114 1.56 5.99 0.86
CA THR A 114 0.51 5.35 1.69
C THR A 114 1.08 4.86 3.01
N ALA A 115 2.20 4.12 2.98
CA ALA A 115 2.85 3.59 4.18
C ALA A 115 3.21 4.68 5.19
N ILE A 116 3.82 5.77 4.71
CA ILE A 116 4.16 6.92 5.56
C ILE A 116 2.89 7.56 6.12
N ALA A 117 1.92 7.87 5.26
CA ALA A 117 0.67 8.52 5.68
C ALA A 117 -0.13 7.64 6.66
N SER A 118 -0.06 6.32 6.53
CA SER A 118 -0.64 5.37 7.49
C SER A 118 -0.02 5.51 8.87
N THR A 119 1.31 5.58 8.97
CA THR A 119 1.99 5.83 10.26
C THR A 119 1.71 7.22 10.84
N ALA A 120 1.51 8.22 9.98
CA ALA A 120 1.18 9.59 10.40
C ALA A 120 -0.27 9.75 10.93
N ILE A 121 -1.18 8.85 10.54
CA ILE A 121 -2.61 8.95 10.85
C ILE A 121 -3.05 7.91 11.91
N SER A 122 -2.39 6.75 11.96
CA SER A 122 -2.65 5.69 12.95
C SER A 122 -1.36 5.31 13.68
N ASN A 123 -1.48 5.16 15.00
CA ASN A 123 -0.39 4.73 15.88
C ASN A 123 -0.25 3.20 15.95
N ASP A 124 -1.10 2.45 15.24
CA ASP A 124 -1.14 0.99 15.29
C ASP A 124 -0.02 0.37 14.45
N PHE A 125 0.43 1.08 13.41
CA PHE A 125 1.63 0.72 12.67
C PHE A 125 2.89 1.19 13.38
N GLN A 126 3.82 0.27 13.65
CA GLN A 126 5.05 0.52 14.40
C GLN A 126 6.22 0.99 13.53
N ALA A 127 6.16 0.76 12.21
CA ALA A 127 7.17 1.21 11.26
C ALA A 127 6.60 1.27 9.84
N ALA A 128 7.25 2.07 8.98
CA ALA A 128 6.94 2.13 7.55
C ALA A 128 8.16 1.78 6.68
N VAL A 129 7.95 0.94 5.67
CA VAL A 129 8.92 0.66 4.61
C VAL A 129 8.46 1.26 3.29
N VAL A 130 9.29 2.10 2.71
CA VAL A 130 9.00 2.92 1.54
C VAL A 130 9.87 2.43 0.40
N LEU A 131 9.27 1.68 -0.52
CA LEU A 131 9.94 1.15 -1.71
C LEU A 131 9.77 2.16 -2.84
N ASP A 132 10.84 2.90 -3.15
CA ASP A 132 10.93 3.90 -4.20
C ASP A 132 9.74 4.87 -4.22
N GLY A 133 9.51 5.51 -3.07
CA GLY A 133 8.27 6.23 -2.77
C GLY A 133 8.02 7.44 -3.67
N TRP A 134 6.78 7.59 -4.13
CA TRP A 134 6.30 8.79 -4.80
C TRP A 134 5.71 9.76 -3.78
N MET A 135 6.44 10.81 -3.42
CA MET A 135 6.15 11.65 -2.25
C MET A 135 5.16 12.80 -2.53
N MET A 136 4.76 12.98 -3.78
CA MET A 136 3.87 14.08 -4.21
C MET A 136 2.53 14.09 -3.47
N PRO A 137 1.83 12.95 -3.28
CA PRO A 137 0.49 12.94 -2.70
C PRO A 137 0.40 13.33 -1.22
N ILE A 138 1.52 13.35 -0.49
CA ILE A 138 1.57 13.64 0.95
C ILE A 138 1.49 15.15 1.20
N GLU A 139 0.51 15.58 1.99
CA GLU A 139 0.39 16.95 2.49
C GLU A 139 1.40 17.26 3.60
N TRP A 140 1.77 18.54 3.74
CA TRP A 140 2.85 18.95 4.64
C TRP A 140 2.60 18.62 6.11
N ASP A 141 1.33 18.62 6.55
CA ASP A 141 0.95 18.34 7.93
C ASP A 141 1.28 16.91 8.38
N LEU A 142 1.38 15.95 7.45
CA LEU A 142 1.70 14.55 7.79
C LEU A 142 3.19 14.34 8.09
N TYR A 143 4.08 15.22 7.64
CA TYR A 143 5.52 15.05 7.84
C TYR A 143 5.91 15.10 9.32
N ALA A 144 5.29 16.00 10.09
CA ALA A 144 5.52 16.12 11.53
C ALA A 144 4.77 15.05 12.35
N LYS A 145 3.74 14.42 11.77
CA LYS A 145 2.91 13.41 12.43
C LYS A 145 3.44 11.98 12.25
N ALA A 146 4.21 11.72 11.20
CA ALA A 146 4.91 10.44 11.04
C ALA A 146 6.03 10.29 12.08
N GLN A 147 5.70 9.74 13.25
CA GLN A 147 6.61 9.63 14.39
C GLN A 147 7.31 8.26 14.47
N GLN A 148 6.89 7.29 13.68
CA GLN A 148 7.43 5.94 13.66
C GLN A 148 8.68 5.84 12.77
N PRO A 149 9.56 4.84 12.97
CA PRO A 149 10.70 4.60 12.10
C PRO A 149 10.31 4.44 10.63
N LEU A 150 11.09 5.06 9.74
CA LEU A 150 10.92 5.00 8.29
C LEU A 150 12.17 4.41 7.62
N LEU A 151 11.97 3.42 6.76
CA LEU A 151 13.01 2.86 5.89
C LEU A 151 12.69 3.20 4.43
N PHE A 152 13.50 4.02 3.79
CA PHE A 152 13.44 4.31 2.36
C PHE A 152 14.42 3.42 1.60
N ILE A 153 13.91 2.74 0.57
CA ILE A 153 14.69 1.88 -0.33
C ILE A 153 14.41 2.35 -1.76
N ASN A 154 15.37 3.06 -2.37
CA ASN A 154 15.16 3.77 -3.63
C ASN A 154 15.89 3.14 -4.82
N ALA A 155 15.32 3.30 -6.01
CA ALA A 155 15.98 3.05 -7.29
C ALA A 155 16.82 4.26 -7.70
N GLY A 156 18.09 4.03 -8.04
CA GLY A 156 19.01 5.10 -8.44
C GLY A 156 18.60 5.83 -9.72
N VAL A 157 17.86 5.16 -10.61
CA VAL A 157 17.51 5.68 -11.95
C VAL A 157 16.18 6.45 -11.96
N TRP A 158 15.35 6.34 -10.92
CA TRP A 158 13.99 6.89 -10.92
C TRP A 158 13.83 8.20 -10.15
N GLN A 159 14.64 8.42 -9.12
CA GLN A 159 14.47 9.56 -8.21
C GLN A 159 14.80 10.91 -8.87
N TRP A 160 14.06 11.96 -8.50
CA TRP A 160 14.35 13.35 -8.88
C TRP A 160 14.45 14.26 -7.65
N THR A 161 15.13 15.39 -7.82
CA THR A 161 15.53 16.31 -6.74
C THR A 161 14.37 16.68 -5.79
N ASP A 162 13.21 17.04 -6.32
CA ASP A 162 12.09 17.48 -5.48
C ASP A 162 11.43 16.33 -4.70
N ASN A 163 11.42 15.11 -5.25
CA ASN A 163 10.95 13.93 -4.53
C ASN A 163 11.90 13.59 -3.37
N VAL A 164 13.21 13.62 -3.61
CA VAL A 164 14.23 13.38 -2.57
C VAL A 164 14.18 14.48 -1.51
N LYS A 165 14.05 15.76 -1.89
CA LYS A 165 13.85 16.85 -0.94
C LYS A 165 12.65 16.61 -0.02
N ARG A 166 11.55 16.05 -0.54
CA ARG A 166 10.40 15.63 0.28
C ARG A 166 10.80 14.53 1.25
N MET A 167 11.46 13.45 0.80
CA MET A 167 11.94 12.39 1.70
C MET A 167 12.85 12.92 2.82
N LEU A 168 13.71 13.90 2.53
CA LEU A 168 14.63 14.49 3.51
C LEU A 168 13.97 15.43 4.52
N LYS A 169 12.68 15.79 4.35
CA LYS A 169 11.95 16.61 5.32
C LYS A 169 11.51 15.85 6.57
N PHE A 170 11.58 14.53 6.58
CA PHE A 170 11.29 13.76 7.79
C PHE A 170 12.42 13.91 8.79
N ASP A 171 12.09 14.42 9.97
CA ASP A 171 13.06 14.72 11.02
C ASP A 171 13.63 13.43 11.65
N LYS A 172 14.96 13.34 11.68
CA LYS A 172 15.71 12.24 12.31
C LYS A 172 15.74 12.34 13.84
N LEU A 173 15.46 13.52 14.39
CA LEU A 173 15.37 13.74 15.84
C LEU A 173 14.07 13.17 16.42
N VAL A 174 13.04 13.02 15.59
CA VAL A 174 11.74 12.46 16.00
C VAL A 174 11.79 10.94 16.06
N ALA A 175 12.33 10.29 15.02
CA ALA A 175 12.55 8.85 15.00
C ALA A 175 13.54 8.45 13.89
N GLU A 176 13.93 7.18 13.87
CA GLU A 176 14.89 6.66 12.91
C GLU A 176 14.42 6.84 11.46
N ARG A 177 15.28 7.39 10.60
CA ARG A 177 15.06 7.54 9.16
C ARG A 177 16.26 6.95 8.42
N LEU A 178 16.12 5.73 7.94
CA LEU A 178 17.14 5.08 7.11
C LEU A 178 16.78 5.26 5.64
N MET A 179 17.75 5.63 4.82
CA MET A 179 17.58 5.75 3.36
C MET A 179 18.73 5.06 2.66
N VAL A 180 18.39 4.11 1.80
CA VAL A 180 19.32 3.36 0.96
C VAL A 180 18.90 3.52 -0.49
N THR A 181 19.87 3.71 -1.38
CA THR A 181 19.62 3.82 -2.82
C THR A 181 20.47 2.79 -3.55
N PHE A 182 19.82 1.94 -4.35
CA PHE A 182 20.50 0.97 -5.20
C PHE A 182 20.79 1.57 -6.57
N ARG A 183 22.07 1.65 -6.94
CA ARG A 183 22.53 2.38 -8.13
C ARG A 183 21.87 1.92 -9.43
N ASN A 184 21.77 0.61 -9.64
CA ASN A 184 21.39 0.02 -10.92
C ASN A 184 19.96 -0.58 -10.94
N VAL A 185 19.18 -0.28 -9.91
CA VAL A 185 17.78 -0.73 -9.77
C VAL A 185 16.88 0.29 -10.45
N VAL A 186 15.80 -0.18 -11.09
CA VAL A 186 14.77 0.66 -11.74
C VAL A 186 13.50 0.65 -10.91
N HIS A 187 12.57 1.58 -11.17
CA HIS A 187 11.31 1.68 -10.41
C HIS A 187 10.54 0.34 -10.36
N GLN A 188 10.51 -0.37 -11.50
CA GLN A 188 9.81 -1.64 -11.60
C GLN A 188 10.50 -2.79 -10.86
N SER A 189 11.75 -2.64 -10.41
CA SER A 189 12.46 -3.66 -9.62
C SER A 189 11.78 -4.03 -8.31
N PHE A 190 10.87 -3.19 -7.82
CA PHE A 190 10.06 -3.45 -6.62
C PHE A 190 8.72 -4.12 -6.93
N THR A 191 8.50 -4.56 -8.17
CA THR A 191 7.29 -5.24 -8.61
C THR A 191 7.62 -6.57 -9.30
N ASP A 192 6.62 -7.42 -9.44
CA ASP A 192 6.77 -8.70 -10.13
C ASP A 192 6.96 -8.55 -11.65
N PHE A 193 6.78 -7.36 -12.23
CA PHE A 193 6.96 -7.12 -13.68
C PHE A 193 8.39 -7.35 -14.17
N THR A 194 9.37 -7.40 -13.27
CA THR A 194 10.77 -7.66 -13.60
C THR A 194 11.04 -9.11 -14.00
N TYR A 195 10.20 -10.05 -13.57
CA TYR A 195 10.36 -11.48 -13.82
C TYR A 195 9.85 -11.95 -15.18
N PRO A 196 8.68 -11.53 -15.70
CA PRO A 196 8.17 -12.01 -16.99
C PRO A 196 8.92 -11.44 -18.21
N CYS A 197 9.50 -10.24 -18.11
CA CYS A 197 10.19 -9.58 -19.22
C CYS A 197 11.71 -9.58 -18.99
N LYS A 198 12.39 -10.71 -19.23
CA LYS A 198 13.84 -10.83 -19.03
C LYS A 198 14.67 -10.36 -20.24
N GLY A 199 15.88 -9.91 -19.97
CA GLY A 199 16.90 -9.63 -20.98
C GLY A 199 16.65 -8.32 -21.72
N PHE A 200 16.99 -8.29 -23.02
CA PHE A 200 16.98 -7.07 -23.81
C PHE A 200 15.63 -6.35 -23.81
N VAL A 201 14.52 -7.09 -23.93
CA VAL A 201 13.17 -6.50 -23.97
C VAL A 201 12.83 -5.83 -22.63
N GLY A 202 13.12 -6.50 -21.51
CA GLY A 202 12.92 -5.94 -20.17
C GLY A 202 13.73 -4.68 -19.91
N LYS A 203 15.02 -4.70 -20.29
CA LYS A 203 15.91 -3.55 -20.18
C LYS A 203 15.42 -2.37 -21.04
N LYS A 204 15.04 -2.63 -22.30
CA LYS A 204 14.53 -1.60 -23.22
C LYS A 204 13.19 -0.98 -22.75
N MET A 205 12.34 -1.77 -22.11
CA MET A 205 11.04 -1.30 -21.58
C MET A 205 11.15 -0.65 -20.19
N GLY A 206 12.35 -0.62 -19.58
CA GLY A 206 12.55 -0.07 -18.23
C GLY A 206 12.00 -0.96 -17.11
N PHE A 207 11.71 -2.23 -17.40
CA PHE A 207 11.26 -3.22 -16.42
C PHE A 207 12.43 -3.88 -15.69
N GLN A 208 13.63 -3.84 -16.27
CA GLN A 208 14.85 -4.35 -15.66
C GLN A 208 15.94 -3.28 -15.66
N GLY A 209 16.73 -3.28 -14.58
CA GLY A 209 17.93 -2.46 -14.50
C GLY A 209 19.06 -2.98 -15.38
N GLU A 210 20.13 -2.19 -15.49
CA GLU A 210 21.29 -2.55 -16.30
C GLU A 210 22.18 -3.62 -15.67
N THR A 211 21.88 -4.06 -14.43
CA THR A 211 22.62 -5.12 -13.74
C THR A 211 22.81 -6.35 -14.63
N GLU A 212 24.03 -6.88 -14.60
CA GLU A 212 24.42 -8.16 -15.19
C GLU A 212 23.69 -9.33 -14.53
#